data_AF-A0A368TIG0-F1
#
_entry.id   AF-A0A368TIG0-F1
#
_cell.length_a   1.000
_cell.length_b   1.000
_cell.length_c   1.000
_cell.angle_alpha   90.00
_cell.angle_beta   90.00
_cell.angle_gamma   90.00
#
_symmetry.space_group_name_H-M   'P 1'
#
loop_
_entity.id
_entity.type
_entity.pdbx_description
1 polymer ?
#
loop_
_entity_poly.entity_id
_entity_poly.type
_entity_poly.pdbx_seq_one_letter_code
_entity_poly.pdbx_strand_id
1 'polypeptide(L)'
;MLKKSKPILTAWVKKHERYKCGIPFLYLMDLADGIVTEIFKHDKELAPLLTSILKQKLGISIGEFSKKSGIPASTLYKIISGERDPNLRTFRRIVFTIKELESGHAETEKKFIAIVCSRGCLDELEKATTKVGTDIFDLKEYAVTSMEEAIIAAINAERDGASALVCAPIVSSTVEKVVSIPVATIRPISSVARAIELVAKKVT
;
A
#
# COMPACT_ATOMS: atom_id res chain seq x y z
N MET A 1 -4.87 1.72 -42.03
CA MET A 1 -5.92 0.69 -41.85
C MET A 1 -5.55 -0.19 -40.66
N LEU A 2 -6.42 -0.23 -39.63
CA LEU A 2 -6.49 -1.22 -38.51
C LEU A 2 -5.27 -1.27 -37.55
N LYS A 3 -5.37 -1.29 -36.22
CA LYS A 3 -6.48 -1.70 -35.34
C LYS A 3 -6.26 -1.18 -33.90
N LYS A 4 -7.38 -0.85 -33.26
CA LYS A 4 -7.62 -0.49 -31.84
C LYS A 4 -6.92 -1.39 -30.82
N SER A 5 -6.52 -0.80 -29.68
CA SER A 5 -7.02 -1.11 -28.32
C SER A 5 -5.96 -0.89 -27.25
N LYS A 6 -6.14 0.08 -26.34
CA LYS A 6 -5.84 -0.06 -24.89
C LYS A 6 -6.73 0.90 -24.06
N PRO A 7 -8.02 0.59 -23.86
CA PRO A 7 -8.92 1.40 -23.02
C PRO A 7 -8.62 1.29 -21.51
N ILE A 8 -7.72 0.40 -21.09
CA ILE A 8 -7.48 0.06 -19.68
C ILE A 8 -6.51 1.06 -19.02
N LEU A 9 -5.50 1.56 -19.75
CA LEU A 9 -4.56 2.56 -19.25
C LEU A 9 -5.20 3.95 -19.12
N THR A 10 -6.10 4.28 -20.05
CA THR A 10 -6.84 5.54 -20.01
C THR A 10 -7.82 5.59 -18.82
N ALA A 11 -8.37 4.45 -18.39
CA ALA A 11 -9.23 4.37 -17.21
C ALA A 11 -8.45 4.57 -15.89
N TRP A 12 -7.21 4.10 -15.82
CA TRP A 12 -6.33 4.29 -14.66
C TRP A 12 -5.86 5.75 -14.53
N VAL A 13 -5.45 6.36 -15.65
CA VAL A 13 -5.03 7.78 -15.72
C VAL A 13 -6.20 8.72 -15.36
N LYS A 14 -7.40 8.45 -15.89
CA LYS A 14 -8.58 9.30 -15.65
C LYS A 14 -9.13 9.21 -14.23
N LYS A 15 -8.81 8.15 -13.47
CA LYS A 15 -9.18 8.02 -12.05
C LYS A 15 -8.31 8.91 -11.14
N HIS A 16 -7.10 9.27 -11.56
CA HIS A 16 -6.18 10.12 -10.79
C HIS A 16 -6.23 11.61 -11.14
N GLU A 17 -6.88 11.98 -12.24
CA GLU A 17 -6.90 13.37 -12.74
C GLU A 17 -7.93 14.27 -12.02
N ARG A 18 -8.75 13.72 -11.11
CA ARG A 18 -9.78 14.47 -10.37
C ARG A 18 -9.35 15.06 -9.02
N TYR A 19 -8.11 14.89 -8.59
CA TYR A 19 -7.63 15.41 -7.31
C TYR A 19 -6.64 16.55 -7.52
N LYS A 20 -7.12 17.70 -8.02
CA LYS A 20 -6.45 18.99 -7.81
C LYS A 20 -6.83 19.50 -6.43
N CYS A 21 -6.11 19.06 -5.40
CA CYS A 21 -6.11 19.76 -4.12
C CYS A 21 -4.65 19.83 -3.64
N GLY A 22 -4.19 21.06 -3.38
CA GLY A 22 -2.82 21.36 -3.01
C GLY A 22 -2.45 20.75 -1.66
N ILE A 23 -1.70 19.67 -1.70
CA ILE A 23 -0.94 19.10 -0.58
C ILE A 23 0.33 18.54 -1.24
N PRO A 24 1.56 18.75 -0.69
CA PRO A 24 2.78 18.31 -1.36
C PRO A 24 2.75 16.80 -1.62
N PHE A 25 2.48 16.42 -2.88
CA PHE A 25 2.38 15.04 -3.37
C PHE A 25 3.72 14.28 -3.34
N LEU A 26 4.74 14.84 -2.69
CA LEU A 26 6.14 14.47 -2.83
C LEU A 26 6.61 13.36 -1.87
N TYR A 27 5.73 12.80 -1.03
CA TYR A 27 6.13 11.89 0.06
C TYR A 27 5.36 10.56 0.11
N LEU A 28 4.76 10.13 -1.01
CA LEU A 28 4.09 8.83 -1.08
C LEU A 28 4.30 8.17 -2.46
N MET A 29 5.54 7.81 -2.76
CA MET A 29 5.82 6.95 -3.91
C MET A 29 6.76 5.82 -3.49
N ASP A 30 6.25 4.59 -3.55
CA ASP A 30 7.05 3.37 -3.76
C ASP A 30 8.09 3.69 -4.86
N LEU A 31 9.37 3.29 -4.74
CA LEU A 31 10.37 3.66 -5.75
C LEU A 31 9.98 3.13 -7.12
N ALA A 32 9.33 1.96 -7.16
CA ALA A 32 8.70 1.42 -8.35
C ALA A 32 7.66 2.37 -8.97
N ASP A 33 6.76 2.95 -8.17
CA ASP A 33 5.75 3.90 -8.65
C ASP A 33 6.38 5.24 -9.05
N GLY A 34 7.42 5.65 -8.33
CA GLY A 34 8.29 6.78 -8.64
C GLY A 34 8.86 6.71 -10.05
N ILE A 35 9.45 5.56 -10.41
CA ILE A 35 9.99 5.30 -11.76
C ILE A 35 8.89 5.42 -12.81
N VAL A 36 7.74 4.77 -12.58
CA VAL A 36 6.64 4.80 -13.55
C VAL A 36 6.13 6.22 -13.76
N THR A 37 5.98 6.99 -12.69
CA THR A 37 5.47 8.37 -12.80
C THR A 37 6.48 9.29 -13.48
N GLU A 38 7.76 9.19 -13.12
CA GLU A 38 8.80 10.03 -13.72
C GLU A 38 8.99 9.76 -15.21
N ILE A 39 8.92 8.51 -15.62
CA ILE A 39 9.06 8.14 -17.04
C ILE A 39 7.80 8.51 -17.83
N PHE A 40 6.61 8.13 -17.34
CA PHE A 40 5.39 8.27 -18.13
C PHE A 40 4.69 9.62 -17.98
N LYS A 41 4.90 10.38 -16.90
CA LYS A 41 4.32 11.72 -16.71
C LYS A 41 5.30 12.85 -16.98
N HIS A 42 6.57 12.66 -16.64
CA HIS A 42 7.59 13.70 -16.75
C HIS A 42 8.56 13.48 -17.92
N ASP A 43 8.34 12.44 -18.72
CA ASP A 43 9.14 12.09 -19.91
C ASP A 43 10.64 12.02 -19.61
N LYS A 44 10.99 11.59 -18.39
CA LYS A 44 12.38 11.47 -17.95
C LYS A 44 12.99 10.17 -18.46
N GLU A 45 14.29 10.22 -18.73
CA GLU A 45 15.06 9.05 -19.14
C GLU A 45 15.19 8.02 -18.01
N LEU A 46 14.98 6.74 -18.34
CA LEU A 46 15.09 5.63 -17.38
C LEU A 46 16.53 5.44 -16.88
N ALA A 47 17.53 5.64 -17.74
CA ALA A 47 18.94 5.40 -17.43
C ALA A 47 19.44 6.16 -16.17
N PRO A 48 19.29 7.50 -16.07
CA PRO A 48 19.69 8.24 -14.88
C PRO A 48 18.84 7.91 -13.65
N LEU A 49 17.53 7.69 -13.84
CA LEU A 49 16.62 7.32 -12.74
C LEU A 49 16.99 5.97 -12.13
N LEU A 50 17.16 4.94 -12.95
CA LEU A 50 17.56 3.61 -12.50
C LEU A 50 18.92 3.63 -11.81
N THR A 51 19.87 4.41 -12.33
CA THR A 51 21.21 4.56 -11.71
C THR A 51 21.12 5.16 -10.32
N SER A 52 20.36 6.25 -10.15
CA SER A 52 20.18 6.89 -8.84
C SER A 52 19.50 5.95 -7.85
N ILE A 53 18.49 5.20 -8.28
CA ILE A 53 17.77 4.26 -7.40
C ILE A 53 18.67 3.11 -6.98
N LEU A 54 19.39 2.47 -7.91
CA LEU A 54 20.26 1.35 -7.58
C LEU A 54 21.42 1.76 -6.66
N LYS A 55 22.08 2.89 -6.94
CA LYS A 55 23.26 3.34 -6.19
C LYS A 55 22.93 4.08 -4.89
N GLN A 56 21.99 5.04 -4.96
CA GLN A 56 21.75 5.95 -3.84
C GLN A 56 20.66 5.46 -2.90
N LYS A 57 19.66 4.72 -3.41
CA LYS A 57 18.50 4.31 -2.60
C LYS A 57 18.57 2.85 -2.15
N LEU A 58 18.92 1.94 -3.06
CA LEU A 58 19.00 0.51 -2.77
C LEU A 58 20.42 0.05 -2.38
N GLY A 59 21.45 0.82 -2.73
CA GLY A 59 22.85 0.47 -2.41
C GLY A 59 23.37 -0.81 -3.07
N ILE A 60 22.69 -1.33 -4.08
CA ILE A 60 22.99 -2.62 -4.71
C ILE A 60 23.81 -2.46 -5.99
N SER A 61 24.68 -3.44 -6.25
CA SER A 61 25.44 -3.50 -7.48
C SER A 61 24.57 -3.97 -8.67
N ILE A 62 24.97 -3.61 -9.89
CA ILE A 62 24.30 -4.09 -11.12
C ILE A 62 24.36 -5.62 -11.23
N GLY A 63 25.47 -6.24 -10.77
CA GLY A 63 25.61 -7.69 -10.76
C GLY A 63 24.62 -8.37 -9.81
N GLU A 64 24.36 -7.75 -8.65
CA GLU A 64 23.37 -8.24 -7.69
C GLU A 64 21.94 -8.05 -8.20
N PHE A 65 21.65 -6.88 -8.77
CA PHE A 65 20.36 -6.61 -9.42
C PHE A 65 20.12 -7.55 -10.61
N SER A 66 21.16 -7.91 -11.37
CA SER A 66 21.09 -8.88 -12.46
C SER A 66 20.66 -10.25 -11.98
N LYS A 67 21.24 -10.74 -10.87
CA LYS A 67 20.88 -12.02 -10.27
C LYS A 67 19.42 -12.03 -9.81
N LYS A 68 18.96 -10.98 -9.13
CA LYS A 68 17.59 -10.90 -8.59
C LYS A 68 16.54 -10.68 -9.68
N SER A 69 16.80 -9.79 -10.64
CA SER A 69 15.87 -9.53 -11.74
C SER A 69 15.84 -10.63 -12.80
N GLY A 70 16.89 -11.46 -12.85
CA GLY A 70 17.19 -12.42 -13.92
C GLY A 70 17.45 -11.74 -15.28
N ILE A 71 17.70 -10.43 -15.31
CA ILE A 71 18.08 -9.70 -16.51
C ILE A 71 19.60 -9.82 -16.65
N PRO A 72 20.14 -10.20 -17.83
CA PRO A 72 21.58 -10.30 -18.00
C PRO A 72 22.28 -8.97 -17.66
N ALA A 73 23.38 -9.02 -16.92
CA ALA A 73 24.13 -7.83 -16.51
C ALA A 73 24.51 -6.96 -17.72
N SER A 74 24.91 -7.58 -18.84
CA SER A 74 25.20 -6.89 -20.10
C SER A 74 24.01 -6.09 -20.65
N THR A 75 22.78 -6.55 -20.42
CA THR A 75 21.56 -5.82 -20.81
C THR A 75 21.30 -4.66 -19.87
N LEU A 76 21.52 -4.85 -18.56
CA LEU A 76 21.37 -3.78 -17.58
C LEU A 76 22.39 -2.67 -17.78
N TYR A 77 23.66 -3.00 -18.07
CA TYR A 77 24.68 -2.02 -18.38
C TYR A 77 24.29 -1.16 -19.60
N LYS A 78 23.78 -1.78 -20.67
CA LYS A 78 23.29 -1.05 -21.87
C LYS A 78 22.09 -0.14 -21.60
N ILE A 79 21.21 -0.56 -20.69
CA ILE A 79 20.06 0.26 -20.28
C ILE A 79 20.53 1.45 -19.43
N ILE A 80 21.47 1.22 -18.52
CA ILE A 80 22.02 2.23 -17.62
C ILE A 80 22.91 3.23 -18.36
N SER A 81 23.64 2.80 -19.39
CA SER A 81 24.45 3.68 -20.23
C SER A 81 23.65 4.44 -21.29
N GLY A 82 22.34 4.21 -21.38
CA GLY A 82 21.48 4.84 -22.39
C GLY A 82 21.67 4.29 -23.81
N GLU A 83 22.50 3.27 -24.00
CA GLU A 83 22.72 2.61 -25.30
C GLU A 83 21.49 1.84 -25.79
N ARG A 84 20.57 1.47 -24.89
CA ARG A 84 19.41 0.64 -25.21
C ARG A 84 18.22 0.90 -24.30
N ASP A 85 17.06 1.15 -24.89
CA ASP A 85 15.80 1.12 -24.17
C ASP A 85 15.34 -0.31 -23.84
N PRO A 86 14.85 -0.56 -22.62
CA PRO A 86 14.24 -1.84 -22.29
C PRO A 86 12.91 -2.01 -23.03
N ASN A 87 12.67 -3.21 -23.53
CA ASN A 87 11.32 -3.59 -23.94
C ASN A 87 10.40 -3.66 -22.69
N LEU A 88 9.08 -3.69 -22.93
CA LEU A 88 8.10 -3.69 -21.84
C LEU A 88 8.25 -4.88 -20.87
N ARG A 89 8.74 -6.03 -21.34
CA ARG A 89 9.00 -7.19 -20.47
C ARG A 89 10.16 -6.90 -19.53
N THR A 90 11.26 -6.38 -20.04
CA THR A 90 12.44 -6.00 -19.25
C THR A 90 12.11 -4.86 -18.30
N PHE A 91 11.37 -3.84 -18.78
CA PHE A 91 10.91 -2.74 -17.95
C PHE A 91 10.06 -3.22 -16.77
N ARG A 92 9.07 -4.09 -17.02
CA ARG A 92 8.27 -4.71 -15.95
C ARG A 92 9.14 -5.45 -14.95
N ARG A 93 10.09 -6.26 -15.42
CA ARG A 93 11.01 -6.98 -14.53
C ARG A 93 11.82 -6.01 -13.66
N ILE A 94 12.32 -4.91 -14.22
CA ILE A 94 13.03 -3.87 -13.46
C ILE A 94 12.12 -3.33 -12.35
N VAL A 95 10.90 -2.89 -12.69
CA VAL A 95 9.94 -2.32 -11.72
C VAL A 95 9.57 -3.32 -10.63
N PHE A 96 9.23 -4.57 -11.00
CA PHE A 96 8.90 -5.61 -10.03
C PHE A 96 10.08 -5.97 -9.12
N THR A 97 11.29 -6.10 -9.68
CA THR A 97 12.48 -6.41 -8.87
C THR A 97 12.78 -5.29 -7.89
N ILE A 98 12.60 -4.02 -8.29
CA ILE A 98 12.76 -2.87 -7.40
C ILE A 98 11.74 -2.93 -6.27
N LYS A 99 10.47 -3.21 -6.57
CA LYS A 99 9.42 -3.39 -5.56
C LYS A 99 9.72 -4.55 -4.59
N GLU A 100 10.23 -5.67 -5.11
CA GLU A 100 10.66 -6.81 -4.29
C GLU A 100 11.88 -6.48 -3.43
N LEU A 101 12.82 -5.70 -3.97
CA LEU A 101 14.00 -5.23 -3.24
C LEU A 101 13.61 -4.24 -2.15
N GLU A 102 12.70 -3.32 -2.41
CA GLU A 102 12.12 -2.45 -1.38
C GLU A 102 11.43 -3.27 -0.30
N SER A 103 10.65 -4.28 -0.70
CA SER A 103 9.94 -5.17 0.24
C SER A 103 10.88 -6.09 1.02
N GLY A 104 12.02 -6.48 0.45
CA GLY A 104 13.05 -7.31 1.09
C GLY A 104 14.03 -6.55 1.98
N HIS A 105 14.13 -5.23 1.82
CA HIS A 105 14.77 -4.34 2.82
C HIS A 105 13.78 -3.92 3.92
N ALA A 106 12.49 -4.28 3.79
CA ALA A 106 11.45 -4.06 4.78
C ALA A 106 11.30 -5.24 5.77
N GLU A 107 12.35 -6.06 5.98
CA GLU A 107 12.38 -7.05 7.07
C GLU A 107 12.58 -6.41 8.46
N THR A 108 12.73 -5.07 8.55
CA THR A 108 12.86 -4.33 9.82
C THR A 108 11.73 -3.36 10.13
N GLU A 109 10.67 -3.30 9.34
CA GLU A 109 9.46 -2.62 9.79
C GLU A 109 8.53 -3.68 10.37
N LYS A 110 8.47 -3.74 11.69
CA LYS A 110 7.41 -4.45 12.40
C LYS A 110 6.08 -3.86 11.94
N LYS A 111 5.50 -4.57 11.00
CA LYS A 111 4.25 -4.26 10.35
C LYS A 111 3.12 -4.58 11.33
N PHE A 112 2.52 -3.55 11.91
CA PHE A 112 1.44 -3.67 12.89
C PHE A 112 0.08 -3.81 12.19
N ILE A 113 -0.91 -4.31 12.92
CA ILE A 113 -2.31 -4.33 12.50
C ILE A 113 -2.99 -3.13 13.16
N ALA A 114 -3.58 -2.25 12.35
CA ALA A 114 -4.33 -1.12 12.84
C ALA A 114 -5.76 -1.50 13.19
N ILE A 115 -6.27 -1.01 14.32
CA ILE A 115 -7.64 -1.23 14.76
C ILE A 115 -8.33 0.13 14.88
N VAL A 116 -9.26 0.40 13.96
CA VAL A 116 -10.04 1.65 13.92
C VAL A 116 -11.42 1.39 14.48
N CYS A 117 -11.68 1.86 15.69
CA CYS A 117 -12.87 1.54 16.47
C CYS A 117 -13.26 2.65 17.44
N SER A 118 -14.48 2.59 17.97
CA SER A 118 -14.84 3.42 19.12
C SER A 118 -14.05 3.01 20.37
N ARG A 119 -13.88 3.94 21.32
CA ARG A 119 -13.20 3.67 22.58
C ARG A 119 -13.76 2.45 23.30
N GLY A 120 -15.09 2.33 23.39
CA GLY A 120 -15.73 1.19 24.05
C GLY A 120 -15.48 -0.17 23.38
N CYS A 121 -15.14 -0.20 22.09
CA CYS A 121 -14.74 -1.44 21.42
C CYS A 121 -13.25 -1.75 21.60
N LEU A 122 -12.42 -0.73 21.82
CA LEU A 122 -11.00 -0.87 22.12
C LEU A 122 -10.77 -1.29 23.59
N ASP A 123 -11.63 -0.86 24.51
CA ASP A 123 -11.55 -1.25 25.92
C ASP A 123 -11.70 -2.78 26.13
N GLU A 124 -12.33 -3.50 25.19
CA GLU A 124 -12.43 -4.97 25.19
C GLU A 124 -11.15 -5.65 24.67
N LEU A 125 -10.19 -4.90 24.11
CA LEU A 125 -8.94 -5.43 23.59
C LEU A 125 -7.92 -5.60 24.72
N GLU A 126 -7.85 -6.79 25.31
CA GLU A 126 -6.96 -7.07 26.45
C GLU A 126 -5.46 -7.10 26.09
N LYS A 127 -5.08 -7.21 24.80
CA LYS A 127 -3.70 -7.44 24.37
C LYS A 127 -3.31 -6.55 23.21
N ALA A 128 -2.22 -5.81 23.38
CA ALA A 128 -1.60 -4.98 22.33
C ALA A 128 -0.83 -5.78 21.26
N THR A 129 -0.82 -7.11 21.35
CA THR A 129 -0.18 -8.00 20.37
C THR A 129 -1.05 -9.22 20.12
N THR A 130 -1.11 -9.67 18.86
CA THR A 130 -1.77 -10.92 18.49
C THR A 130 -0.79 -11.88 17.86
N LYS A 131 -0.90 -13.16 18.24
CA LYS A 131 -0.07 -14.23 17.68
C LYS A 131 -0.91 -15.04 16.71
N VAL A 132 -0.51 -15.08 15.45
CA VAL A 132 -1.12 -15.93 14.42
C VAL A 132 -0.05 -16.89 13.93
N GLY A 133 -0.17 -18.17 14.32
CA GLY A 133 0.85 -19.18 14.01
C GLY A 133 2.18 -18.89 14.72
N THR A 134 3.25 -18.67 13.96
CA THR A 134 4.60 -18.32 14.44
C THR A 134 4.84 -16.82 14.53
N ASP A 135 4.00 -16.00 13.89
CA ASP A 135 4.23 -14.56 13.74
C ASP A 135 3.49 -13.77 14.83
N ILE A 136 4.18 -12.77 15.38
CA ILE A 136 3.64 -11.84 16.38
C ILE A 136 3.41 -10.51 15.70
N PHE A 137 2.16 -10.06 15.68
CA PHE A 137 1.78 -8.77 15.16
C PHE A 137 1.51 -7.80 16.31
N ASP A 138 2.11 -6.63 16.23
CA ASP A 138 1.76 -5.51 17.11
C ASP A 138 0.40 -4.96 16.68
N LEU A 139 -0.44 -4.57 17.64
CA LEU A 139 -1.73 -3.94 17.41
C LEU A 139 -1.62 -2.46 17.76
N LYS A 140 -2.07 -1.60 16.85
CA LYS A 140 -2.13 -0.16 17.09
C LYS A 140 -3.56 0.34 17.01
N GLU A 141 -3.98 0.99 18.07
CA GLU A 141 -5.36 1.44 18.25
C GLU A 141 -5.56 2.85 17.70
N TYR A 142 -6.66 3.04 16.99
CA TYR A 142 -7.14 4.33 16.48
C TYR A 142 -8.57 4.54 16.96
N ALA A 143 -8.69 5.22 18.10
CA ALA A 143 -9.97 5.56 18.68
C ALA A 143 -10.69 6.64 17.86
N VAL A 144 -11.91 6.36 17.43
CA VAL A 144 -12.73 7.25 16.60
C VAL A 144 -14.14 7.39 17.16
N THR A 145 -14.80 8.50 16.88
CA THR A 145 -16.16 8.78 17.36
C THR A 145 -17.18 8.92 16.24
N SER A 146 -16.72 9.17 15.01
CA SER A 146 -17.57 9.28 13.82
C SER A 146 -17.07 8.43 12.65
N MET A 147 -17.93 8.28 11.63
CA MET A 147 -17.59 7.56 10.39
C MET A 147 -16.49 8.28 9.60
N GLU A 148 -16.52 9.61 9.57
CA GLU A 148 -15.53 10.45 8.88
C GLU A 148 -14.15 10.29 9.53
N GLU A 149 -14.11 10.36 10.87
CA GLU A 149 -12.89 10.10 11.64
C GLU A 149 -12.35 8.70 11.38
N ALA A 150 -13.22 7.69 11.28
CA ALA A 150 -12.82 6.32 10.96
C ALA A 150 -12.14 6.21 9.59
N ILE A 151 -12.64 6.91 8.57
CA ILE A 151 -12.04 6.93 7.24
C ILE A 151 -10.68 7.63 7.28
N ILE A 152 -10.58 8.78 7.95
CA ILE A 152 -9.32 9.52 8.11
C ILE A 152 -8.30 8.67 8.88
N ALA A 153 -8.72 8.02 9.96
CA ALA A 153 -7.88 7.14 10.75
C ALA A 153 -7.38 5.93 9.96
N ALA A 154 -8.23 5.33 9.11
CA ALA A 154 -7.82 4.25 8.22
C ALA A 154 -6.71 4.67 7.25
N ILE A 155 -6.83 5.86 6.66
CA ILE A 155 -5.80 6.42 5.77
C ILE A 155 -4.51 6.71 6.55
N ASN A 156 -4.62 7.27 7.76
CA ASN A 156 -3.46 7.53 8.60
C ASN A 156 -2.78 6.24 9.07
N ALA A 157 -3.55 5.20 9.38
CA ALA A 157 -3.03 3.89 9.73
C ALA A 157 -2.20 3.27 8.60
N GLU A 158 -2.68 3.36 7.35
CA GLU A 158 -1.91 2.95 6.18
C GLU A 158 -0.62 3.76 6.04
N ARG A 159 -0.68 5.09 6.21
CA ARG A 159 0.50 5.97 6.19
C ARG A 159 1.51 5.68 7.28
N ASP A 160 1.03 5.26 8.44
CA ASP A 160 1.86 4.88 9.58
C ASP A 160 2.58 3.53 9.37
N GLY A 161 2.29 2.81 8.27
CA GLY A 161 2.94 1.53 7.94
C GLY A 161 2.16 0.30 8.40
N ALA A 162 0.85 0.42 8.67
CA ALA A 162 0.03 -0.73 9.00
C ALA A 162 0.04 -1.75 7.85
N SER A 163 0.10 -3.05 8.18
CA SER A 163 0.02 -4.12 7.17
C SER A 163 -1.35 -4.72 6.99
N ALA A 164 -2.23 -4.49 7.95
CA ALA A 164 -3.63 -4.81 7.84
C ALA A 164 -4.43 -3.84 8.70
N LEU A 165 -5.70 -3.71 8.38
CA LEU A 165 -6.63 -2.83 9.07
C LEU A 165 -7.85 -3.62 9.52
N VAL A 166 -8.30 -3.38 10.75
CA VAL A 166 -9.56 -3.87 11.28
C VAL A 166 -10.47 -2.67 11.53
N CYS A 167 -11.70 -2.71 11.03
CA CYS A 167 -12.66 -1.61 11.23
C CYS A 167 -14.11 -2.08 11.40
N ALA A 168 -14.98 -1.16 11.82
CA ALA A 168 -16.40 -1.41 12.02
C ALA A 168 -17.15 -1.65 10.68
N PRO A 169 -18.26 -2.44 10.68
CA PRO A 169 -19.03 -2.75 9.48
C PRO A 169 -19.47 -1.56 8.65
N ILE A 170 -19.91 -0.49 9.31
CA ILE A 170 -20.50 0.68 8.64
C ILE A 170 -19.50 1.40 7.72
N VAL A 171 -18.21 1.30 8.00
CA VAL A 171 -17.15 1.98 7.23
C VAL A 171 -16.36 1.03 6.32
N SER A 172 -16.46 -0.29 6.51
CA SER A 172 -15.70 -1.32 5.78
C SER A 172 -15.63 -1.09 4.27
N SER A 173 -16.79 -1.02 3.61
CA SER A 173 -16.88 -0.88 2.15
C SER A 173 -16.34 0.44 1.60
N THR A 174 -16.30 1.49 2.44
CA THR A 174 -15.71 2.78 2.07
C THR A 174 -14.21 2.73 2.25
N VAL A 175 -13.75 2.17 3.37
CA VAL A 175 -12.35 2.00 3.73
C VAL A 175 -11.61 1.13 2.69
N GLU A 176 -12.18 -0.02 2.30
CA GLU A 176 -11.62 -0.90 1.25
C GLU A 176 -11.41 -0.21 -0.11
N LYS A 177 -12.13 0.89 -0.37
CA LYS A 177 -11.98 1.66 -1.63
C LYS A 177 -10.89 2.73 -1.54
N VAL A 178 -10.47 3.11 -0.33
CA VAL A 178 -9.55 4.23 -0.10
C VAL A 178 -8.18 3.79 0.39
N VAL A 179 -8.06 2.62 1.04
CA VAL A 179 -6.77 2.04 1.44
C VAL A 179 -6.40 0.86 0.55
N SER A 180 -5.10 0.60 0.43
CA SER A 180 -4.53 -0.50 -0.37
C SER A 180 -4.14 -1.72 0.47
N ILE A 181 -4.13 -1.58 1.80
CA ILE A 181 -3.85 -2.66 2.75
C ILE A 181 -5.09 -3.54 2.98
N PRO A 182 -4.94 -4.84 3.31
CA PRO A 182 -6.07 -5.73 3.57
C PRO A 182 -6.91 -5.24 4.76
N VAL A 183 -8.24 -5.26 4.59
CA VAL A 183 -9.21 -4.80 5.57
C VAL A 183 -10.05 -5.98 6.09
N ALA A 184 -10.19 -6.08 7.40
CA ALA A 184 -11.09 -7.01 8.06
C ALA A 184 -12.21 -6.25 8.80
N THR A 185 -13.42 -6.79 8.72
CA THR A 185 -14.61 -6.16 9.31
C THR A 185 -15.01 -6.85 10.61
N ILE A 186 -15.21 -6.07 11.68
CA ILE A 186 -15.69 -6.57 12.98
C ILE A 186 -17.14 -7.06 12.84
N ARG A 187 -17.45 -8.26 13.33
CA ARG A 187 -18.83 -8.79 13.37
C ARG A 187 -19.33 -8.94 14.82
N PRO A 188 -20.15 -8.01 15.34
CA PRO A 188 -20.63 -8.07 16.71
C PRO A 188 -21.87 -8.97 16.83
N ILE A 189 -21.67 -10.29 17.04
CA ILE A 189 -22.80 -11.25 17.15
C ILE A 189 -23.43 -11.21 18.55
N SER A 190 -22.62 -11.28 19.60
CA SER A 190 -23.10 -11.32 21.00
C SER A 190 -23.61 -9.96 21.51
N SER A 191 -23.00 -8.86 21.04
CA SER A 191 -23.34 -7.50 21.50
C SER A 191 -24.75 -7.08 21.10
N VAL A 192 -25.23 -7.50 19.92
CA VAL A 192 -26.58 -7.21 19.44
C VAL A 192 -27.64 -7.94 20.27
N ALA A 193 -27.44 -9.23 20.54
CA ALA A 193 -28.37 -10.03 21.35
C ALA A 193 -28.52 -9.44 22.75
N ARG A 194 -27.41 -9.07 23.40
CA ARG A 194 -27.42 -8.45 24.73
C ARG A 194 -28.13 -7.09 24.74
N ALA A 195 -27.94 -6.27 23.71
CA ALA A 195 -28.62 -4.98 23.61
C ALA A 195 -30.15 -5.13 23.53
N ILE A 196 -30.63 -6.13 22.79
CA ILE A 196 -32.07 -6.44 22.69
C ILE A 196 -32.63 -6.84 24.07
N GLU A 197 -31.95 -7.72 24.80
CA GLU A 197 -32.36 -8.13 26.15
C GLU A 197 -32.45 -6.94 27.12
N LEU A 198 -31.48 -6.02 27.06
CA LEU A 198 -31.46 -4.84 27.92
C LEU A 198 -32.61 -3.88 27.62
N VAL A 199 -32.97 -3.71 26.35
CA VAL A 199 -34.13 -2.89 25.97
C VAL A 199 -35.43 -3.59 26.37
N ALA A 200 -35.54 -4.90 26.15
CA ALA A 200 -36.73 -5.68 26.53
C ALA A 200 -37.06 -5.55 28.03
N LYS A 201 -36.03 -5.57 28.89
CA LYS A 201 -36.18 -5.36 30.35
C LYS A 201 -36.59 -3.95 30.76
N LYS A 202 -36.43 -2.94 29.90
CA LYS A 202 -36.82 -1.55 30.18
C LYS A 202 -38.22 -1.22 29.69
N VAL A 203 -38.70 -2.00 28.71
CA VAL A 203 -40.04 -1.83 28.11
C VAL A 203 -41.10 -2.64 28.87
N THR A 204 -40.68 -3.65 29.65
CA THR A 204 -41.54 -4.45 30.55
C THR A 204 -41.42 -3.94 31.97
#